data_AF-A0A9X1I5E6-F1
#
_entry.id   AF-A0A9X1I5E6-F1
#
_cell.length_a   1.000
_cell.length_b   1.000
_cell.length_c   1.000
_cell.angle_alpha   90.00
_cell.angle_beta   90.00
_cell.angle_gamma   90.00
#
_symmetry.space_group_name_H-M   'P 1'
#
loop_
_entity.id
_entity.type
_entity.pdbx_description
1 polymer ?
#
loop_
_entity_poly.entity_id
_entity_poly.type
_entity_poly.pdbx_seq_one_letter_code
_entity_poly.pdbx_strand_id
1 'polypeptide(L)'
;METPLLIKSKLYEYGTIVSAKKGFDGKLWIKEIVTKSEYVTDVYCWSKEMIDSNTFKLLSKKIIEIGGSFDIAMGGIVSIYYPKNVEFNLSREVEKIENLP
;
A
#
# COMPACT_ATOMS: atom_id res chain seq x y z
N MET A 1 -9.35 20.70 8.18
CA MET A 1 -8.96 19.48 7.46
C MET A 1 -7.47 19.32 7.65
N GLU A 2 -7.05 18.38 8.50
CA GLU A 2 -5.65 18.01 8.63
C GLU A 2 -5.31 17.03 7.50
N THR A 3 -4.28 17.36 6.72
CA THR A 3 -3.81 16.55 5.59
C THR A 3 -3.30 15.21 6.11
N PRO A 4 -3.70 14.06 5.52
CA PRO A 4 -3.22 12.76 5.98
C PRO A 4 -1.69 12.67 5.92
N LEU A 5 -1.11 12.12 6.98
CA LEU A 5 0.33 12.00 7.16
C LEU A 5 0.89 10.93 6.20
N LEU A 6 1.42 11.36 5.07
CA LEU A 6 2.02 10.47 4.07
C LEU A 6 3.44 10.06 4.50
N ILE A 7 3.58 8.87 5.08
CA ILE A 7 4.89 8.30 5.43
C ILE A 7 5.42 7.48 4.25
N LYS A 8 6.38 8.01 3.49
CA LYS A 8 7.09 7.24 2.44
C LYS A 8 8.39 6.63 2.99
N SER A 9 8.45 5.30 3.09
CA SER A 9 9.69 4.56 3.33
C SER A 9 10.62 4.68 2.11
N LYS A 10 11.89 5.05 2.32
CA LYS A 10 12.86 5.30 1.23
C LYS A 10 13.68 4.09 0.80
N LEU A 11 13.63 2.97 1.53
CA LEU A 11 14.63 1.90 1.36
C LEU A 11 14.16 0.74 0.48
N TYR A 12 12.96 0.21 0.73
CA TYR A 12 12.39 -0.89 -0.04
C TYR A 12 10.89 -0.72 -0.18
N GLU A 13 10.42 -0.64 -1.42
CA GLU A 13 9.00 -0.49 -1.77
C GLU A 13 8.40 -1.85 -2.10
N TYR A 14 7.09 -2.01 -1.91
CA TYR A 14 6.34 -3.21 -2.32
C TYR A 14 6.63 -3.53 -3.79
N GLY A 15 6.85 -4.82 -4.12
CA GLY A 15 7.16 -5.25 -5.48
C GLY A 15 8.60 -5.00 -5.95
N THR A 16 9.48 -4.43 -5.11
CA THR A 16 10.92 -4.32 -5.42
C THR A 16 11.57 -5.71 -5.46
N ILE A 17 12.32 -6.01 -6.53
CA ILE A 17 13.12 -7.23 -6.62
C ILE A 17 14.52 -6.94 -6.07
N VAL A 18 14.95 -7.75 -5.10
CA VAL A 18 16.26 -7.60 -4.45
C VAL A 18 17.08 -8.88 -4.61
N SER A 19 18.40 -8.73 -4.66
CA SER A 19 19.30 -9.86 -4.47
C SER A 19 19.52 -10.08 -2.98
N ALA A 20 19.52 -11.34 -2.54
CA ALA A 20 19.75 -11.71 -1.16
C ALA A 20 20.93 -12.67 -1.04
N LYS A 21 21.65 -12.58 0.07
CA LYS A 21 22.73 -13.50 0.44
C LYS A 21 22.35 -14.29 1.68
N LYS A 22 22.54 -15.61 1.64
CA LYS A 22 22.40 -16.45 2.83
C LYS A 22 23.60 -16.24 3.77
N GLY A 23 23.30 -15.86 5.00
CA GLY A 23 24.25 -15.73 6.08
C GLY A 23 24.64 -17.07 6.69
N PHE A 24 25.73 -17.09 7.44
CA PHE A 24 26.19 -18.27 8.19
C PHE A 24 25.22 -18.68 9.30
N ASP A 25 24.38 -17.75 9.77
CA ASP A 25 23.29 -17.98 10.71
C ASP A 25 22.02 -18.57 10.04
N GLY A 26 22.11 -18.88 8.74
CA GLY A 26 20.99 -19.41 7.95
C GLY A 26 19.98 -18.34 7.51
N LYS A 27 20.14 -17.08 7.92
CA LYS A 27 19.22 -15.99 7.55
C LYS A 27 19.52 -15.44 6.15
N LEU A 28 18.55 -14.78 5.55
CA LEU A 28 18.72 -14.06 4.28
C LEU A 28 18.93 -12.57 4.55
N TRP A 29 19.99 -12.02 3.98
CA TRP A 29 20.30 -10.60 4.06
C TRP A 29 20.15 -9.96 2.69
N ILE A 30 19.43 -8.84 2.63
CA ILE A 30 19.30 -8.06 1.40
C ILE A 30 20.68 -7.48 1.05
N LYS A 31 21.12 -7.69 -0.19
CA LYS A 31 22.40 -7.19 -0.71
C LYS A 31 22.22 -5.93 -1.54
N GLU A 32 21.38 -5.99 -2.58
CA GLU A 32 21.11 -4.85 -3.46
C GLU A 32 19.74 -4.94 -4.13
N ILE A 33 19.25 -3.81 -4.66
CA ILE A 33 18.04 -3.75 -5.49
C ILE A 33 18.41 -4.17 -6.92
N VAL A 34 17.72 -5.18 -7.44
CA VAL A 34 17.86 -5.67 -8.83
C VAL A 34 16.87 -4.95 -9.74
N THR A 35 15.63 -4.77 -9.28
CA THR A 35 14.56 -4.09 -10.03
C THR A 35 13.77 -3.22 -9.07
N LYS A 36 13.60 -1.95 -9.42
CA LYS A 36 12.77 -1.01 -8.65
C LYS A 36 11.30 -1.41 -8.71
N SER A 37 10.52 -0.94 -7.76
CA SER A 37 9.09 -1.19 -7.74
C SER A 37 8.37 -0.57 -8.94
N GLU A 38 7.46 -1.34 -9.53
CA GLU A 38 6.48 -0.87 -10.53
C GLU A 38 5.18 -0.38 -9.88
N TYR A 39 5.13 -0.34 -8.55
CA TYR A 39 3.97 0.06 -7.76
C TYR A 39 4.14 1.45 -7.17
N VAL A 40 3.02 2.15 -7.01
CA VAL A 40 2.89 3.30 -6.13
C VAL A 40 2.34 2.80 -4.80
N THR A 41 2.85 3.36 -3.71
CA THR A 41 2.35 3.11 -2.36
C THR A 41 1.79 4.40 -1.79
N ASP A 42 0.53 4.35 -1.37
CA ASP A 42 -0.09 5.39 -0.56
C ASP A 42 -0.54 4.81 0.78
N VAL A 43 -0.37 5.58 1.84
CA VAL A 43 -0.64 5.15 3.22
C VAL A 43 -1.67 6.08 3.83
N TYR A 44 -2.72 5.49 4.39
CA TYR A 44 -3.82 6.18 5.04
C TYR A 44 -3.97 5.71 6.48
N CYS A 45 -4.47 6.60 7.33
CA CYS A 45 -4.86 6.28 8.69
C CYS A 45 -6.38 6.39 8.77
N TRP A 46 -7.06 5.26 8.87
CA TRP A 46 -8.52 5.17 8.89
C TRP A 46 -9.00 4.50 10.17
N SER A 47 -10.20 4.90 10.62
CA SER A 47 -10.84 4.24 11.74
C SER A 47 -11.22 2.81 11.37
N LYS A 48 -11.43 1.97 12.39
CA LYS A 48 -11.93 0.62 12.17
C LYS A 48 -13.27 0.61 11.43
N GLU A 49 -14.16 1.56 11.72
CA GLU A 49 -15.46 1.70 11.06
C GLU A 49 -15.32 1.97 9.55
N MET A 50 -14.37 2.85 9.17
CA MET A 50 -14.06 3.13 7.77
C MET A 50 -13.51 1.88 7.06
N ILE A 51 -12.63 1.13 7.72
CA ILE A 51 -12.06 -0.12 7.20
C ILE A 51 -13.13 -1.22 7.06
N ASP A 52 -14.06 -1.32 8.01
CA ASP A 52 -15.12 -2.34 7.99
C ASP A 52 -16.27 -1.97 7.02
N SER A 53 -16.27 -0.74 6.49
CA SER A 53 -17.30 -0.20 5.61
C SER A 53 -17.42 -0.93 4.26
N ASN A 54 -18.61 -0.88 3.66
CA ASN A 54 -18.81 -1.39 2.29
C ASN A 54 -18.01 -0.59 1.26
N THR A 55 -17.76 0.70 1.50
CA THR A 55 -16.96 1.55 0.60
C THR A 55 -15.52 1.06 0.52
N PHE A 56 -14.91 0.73 1.67
CA PHE A 56 -13.56 0.15 1.68
C PHE A 56 -13.53 -1.23 1.02
N LYS A 57 -14.55 -2.07 1.22
CA LYS A 57 -14.67 -3.38 0.51
C LYS A 57 -14.73 -3.22 -1.02
N LEU A 58 -15.39 -2.19 -1.52
CA LEU A 58 -15.44 -1.88 -2.95
C LEU A 58 -14.08 -1.36 -3.45
N LEU A 59 -13.42 -0.48 -2.70
CA LEU A 59 -12.08 0.00 -3.04
C LEU A 59 -11.08 -1.15 -3.10
N SER A 60 -10.98 -1.96 -2.05
CA SER A 60 -10.08 -3.13 -1.99
C SER A 60 -10.30 -4.09 -3.17
N LYS A 61 -11.55 -4.36 -3.55
CA LYS A 61 -11.86 -5.16 -4.74
C LYS A 61 -11.31 -4.51 -6.02
N LYS A 62 -11.55 -3.21 -6.23
CA LYS A 62 -11.00 -2.47 -7.38
C LYS A 62 -9.47 -2.50 -7.42
N ILE A 63 -8.81 -2.34 -6.27
CA ILE A 63 -7.35 -2.40 -6.16
C ILE A 63 -6.83 -3.77 -6.62
N ILE A 64 -7.46 -4.86 -6.21
CA ILE A 64 -7.09 -6.21 -6.66
C ILE A 64 -7.33 -6.38 -8.16
N GLU A 65 -8.47 -5.89 -8.69
CA GLU A 65 -8.81 -5.99 -10.11
C GLU A 65 -7.81 -5.28 -11.03
N ILE A 66 -7.18 -4.19 -10.57
CA ILE A 66 -6.13 -3.48 -11.31
C ILE A 66 -4.72 -4.07 -11.09
N GLY A 67 -4.60 -5.23 -10.44
CA GLY A 67 -3.32 -5.89 -10.15
C GLY A 67 -2.55 -5.27 -8.98
N GLY A 68 -3.23 -4.49 -8.14
CA GLY A 68 -2.73 -3.95 -6.89
C GLY A 68 -2.90 -4.89 -5.70
N SER A 69 -2.50 -4.41 -4.53
CA SER A 69 -2.69 -5.08 -3.23
C SER A 69 -2.87 -4.03 -2.14
N PHE A 70 -3.24 -4.45 -0.94
CA PHE A 70 -3.27 -3.57 0.23
C PHE A 70 -2.96 -4.36 1.50
N ASP A 71 -2.46 -3.67 2.51
CA ASP A 71 -2.23 -4.20 3.85
C ASP A 71 -2.91 -3.32 4.89
N ILE A 72 -3.40 -3.95 5.97
CA ILE A 72 -3.93 -3.26 7.14
C ILE A 72 -3.06 -3.64 8.33
N ALA A 73 -2.44 -2.64 8.94
CA ALA A 73 -1.57 -2.79 10.11
C ALA A 73 -2.11 -1.97 11.29
N MET A 74 -1.78 -2.42 12.50
CA MET A 74 -2.04 -1.69 13.74
C MET A 74 -3.50 -1.22 13.92
N GLY A 75 -4.46 -1.92 13.32
CA GLY A 75 -5.90 -1.63 13.45
C GLY A 75 -6.41 -0.38 12.73
N GLY A 76 -5.57 0.30 11.93
CA GLY A 76 -5.97 1.56 11.27
C GLY A 76 -5.03 2.09 10.20
N ILE A 77 -3.80 1.56 10.09
CA ILE A 77 -2.85 1.96 9.04
C ILE A 77 -3.12 1.11 7.81
N VAL A 78 -3.61 1.74 6.75
CA VAL A 78 -3.90 1.07 5.49
C VAL A 78 -2.88 1.49 4.45
N SER A 79 -2.09 0.54 3.97
CA SER A 79 -1.15 0.74 2.86
C SER A 79 -1.77 0.17 1.59
N ILE A 80 -1.90 1.00 0.56
CA ILE A 80 -2.45 0.62 -0.74
C ILE A 80 -1.33 0.65 -1.78
N TYR A 81 -1.18 -0.46 -2.49
CA TYR A 81 -0.18 -0.65 -3.54
C TYR A 81 -0.89 -0.83 -4.88
N TYR A 82 -0.57 -0.02 -5.88
CA TYR A 82 -1.19 -0.12 -7.21
C TYR A 82 -0.16 0.15 -8.33
N PRO A 83 -0.29 -0.49 -9.51
CA PRO A 83 0.72 -0.33 -10.56
C PRO A 83 0.80 1.10 -11.11
N LYS A 84 2.01 1.59 -11.37
CA LYS A 84 2.28 2.94 -11.90
C LYS A 84 1.63 3.21 -13.26
N ASN A 85 1.40 2.16 -14.04
CA ASN A 85 0.97 2.25 -15.44
C ASN A 85 -0.55 2.14 -15.61
N VAL A 86 -1.33 2.12 -14.52
CA VAL A 86 -2.79 2.06 -14.59
C VAL A 86 -3.36 3.47 -14.40
N GLU A 87 -4.30 3.85 -15.26
CA GLU A 87 -5.13 5.04 -15.03
C GLU A 87 -6.11 4.76 -13.88
N PHE A 88 -5.64 4.98 -12.65
CA PHE A 88 -6.44 4.82 -11.44
C PHE A 88 -6.34 6.07 -10.57
N ASN A 89 -7.48 6.72 -10.33
CA ASN A 89 -7.55 7.89 -9.46
C ASN A 89 -7.88 7.45 -8.04
N LEU A 90 -6.84 7.08 -7.28
CA LEU A 90 -7.01 6.65 -5.89
C LEU A 90 -7.63 7.77 -5.02
N SER A 91 -7.22 9.03 -5.22
CA SER A 91 -7.73 10.16 -4.44
C SER A 91 -9.26 10.26 -4.47
N ARG A 92 -9.88 10.11 -5.64
CA ARG A 92 -11.34 10.13 -5.78
C ARG A 92 -12.04 8.96 -5.09
N GLU A 93 -11.42 7.79 -5.02
CA GLU A 93 -12.01 6.66 -4.29
C GLU A 93 -11.85 6.81 -2.78
N VAL A 94 -10.74 7.39 -2.34
CA VAL A 94 -10.46 7.69 -0.93
C VAL A 94 -11.42 8.74 -0.37
N GLU A 95 -11.72 9.80 -1.14
CA GLU A 95 -12.71 10.81 -0.73
C GLU A 95 -14.07 10.20 -0.37
N LYS A 96 -14.46 9.07 -0.99
CA LYS A 96 -15.73 8.39 -0.67
C LYS A 96 -15.69 7.68 0.69
N ILE A 97 -14.51 7.30 1.16
CA ILE A 97 -14.29 6.67 2.46
C ILE A 97 -14.23 7.75 3.54
N GLU A 98 -13.50 8.84 3.27
CA GLU A 98 -13.30 9.91 4.25
C GLU A 98 -14.57 10.74 4.49
N ASN A 99 -15.49 10.78 3.54
CA ASN A 99 -16.80 11.43 3.67
C ASN A 99 -17.92 10.47 4.09
N LEU A 100 -17.58 9.31 4.68
CA LEU A 100 -18.60 8.47 5.33
C LEU A 100 -19.22 9.26 6.51
N PRO A 101 -20.55 9.29 6.65
CA PRO A 101 -21.23 9.99 7.74
C PRO A 101 -20.97 9.36 9.11
#